data_AF-A0AAD4LSU6-F1
#
_entry.id   AF-A0AAD4LSU6-F1
#
_cell.length_a   1.000
_cell.length_b   1.000
_cell.length_c   1.000
_cell.angle_alpha   90.00
_cell.angle_beta   90.00
_cell.angle_gamma   90.00
#
_symmetry.space_group_name_H-M   'P 1'
#
loop_
_entity.id
_entity.type
_entity.pdbx_description
1 polymer ?
#
loop_
_entity_poly.entity_id
_entity_poly.type
_entity_poly.pdbx_seq_one_letter_code
_entity_poly.pdbx_strand_id
1 'polypeptide(L)' 'MSKKYGGVVCLQVFGEVVVVLCSPTAIKDLLDKCGELYVDRTPFPILDRGRWFR' A
#
# COMPACT_ATOMS: atom_id res chain seq x y z
N MET A 1 1.11 -9.90 9.70
CA MET A 1 0.24 -10.30 8.56
C MET A 1 0.95 -11.15 7.50
N SER A 2 2.25 -10.95 7.23
CA SER A 2 3.02 -11.70 6.21
C SER A 2 2.94 -13.23 6.29
N LYS A 3 2.88 -13.82 7.50
CA LYS A 3 2.74 -15.29 7.69
C LYS A 3 1.42 -15.92 7.21
N LYS A 4 0.33 -15.14 7.05
CA LYS A 4 -0.99 -15.67 6.64
C LYS A 4 -1.35 -15.40 5.18
N TYR A 5 -0.81 -14.33 4.59
CA TYR A 5 -1.26 -13.84 3.27
C TYR A 5 -0.10 -13.63 2.27
N GLY A 6 1.15 -13.89 2.66
CA GLY A 6 2.32 -13.72 1.80
C GLY A 6 2.91 -12.30 1.82
N GLY A 7 3.91 -12.07 0.96
CA GLY A 7 4.66 -10.81 0.89
C GLY A 7 3.89 -9.64 0.25
N VAL A 8 2.75 -9.90 -0.37
CA VAL A 8 1.88 -8.91 -1.02
C VAL A 8 0.43 -9.21 -0.66
N VAL A 9 -0.32 -8.22 -0.22
CA VAL A 9 -1.72 -8.36 0.19
C VAL A 9 -2.56 -7.32 -0.54
N CYS A 10 -3.63 -7.74 -1.21
CA CYS A 10 -4.59 -6.83 -1.83
C CYS A 10 -5.82 -6.69 -0.94
N LEU A 11 -6.20 -5.44 -0.63
CA LEU A 11 -7.34 -5.10 0.20
C LEU A 11 -8.28 -4.19 -0.59
N GLN A 12 -9.58 -4.42 -0.48
CA GLN A 12 -10.57 -3.49 -1.00
C GLN A 12 -11.08 -2.63 0.16
N VAL A 13 -10.89 -1.32 0.06
CA VAL A 13 -11.12 -0.35 1.13
C VAL A 13 -11.97 0.79 0.55
N PHE A 14 -13.21 0.95 1.03
CA PHE A 14 -14.16 1.98 0.58
C PHE A 14 -14.36 2.07 -0.95
N GLY A 15 -14.30 0.91 -1.64
CA GLY A 15 -14.44 0.83 -3.10
C GLY A 15 -13.13 1.03 -3.88
N GLU A 16 -12.05 1.39 -3.19
CA GLU A 16 -10.71 1.51 -3.76
C GLU A 16 -9.88 0.25 -3.47
N VAL A 17 -8.97 -0.10 -4.38
CA VAL A 17 -8.08 -1.26 -4.22
C VAL A 17 -6.75 -0.78 -3.66
N VAL A 18 -6.37 -1.30 -2.50
CA VAL A 18 -5.11 -1.00 -1.81
C VAL A 18 -4.22 -2.23 -1.85
N VAL A 19 -3.05 -2.09 -2.47
CA VAL A 19 -2.03 -3.15 -2.49
C VAL A 19 -1.00 -2.85 -1.41
N VAL A 20 -0.90 -3.74 -0.42
CA VAL A 20 0.02 -3.64 0.71
C VAL A 20 1.19 -4.59 0.48
N LEU A 21 2.39 -4.03 0.36
CA LEU A 21 3.63 -4.79 0.32
C LEU A 21 4.15 -5.06 1.72
N CYS A 22 4.27 -6.33 2.07
CA CYS A 22 4.64 -6.81 3.40
C CYS A 22 6.05 -7.44 3.45
N SER A 23 6.71 -7.64 2.30
CA SER A 23 8.09 -8.15 2.24
C SER A 23 9.08 -7.09 1.77
N PRO A 24 10.27 -6.99 2.40
CA PRO A 24 11.27 -5.99 2.04
C PRO A 24 11.80 -6.18 0.61
N THR A 25 11.85 -7.42 0.12
CA THR A 25 12.20 -7.73 -1.27
C THR A 25 11.17 -7.20 -2.27
N ALA A 26 9.87 -7.34 -1.99
CA ALA A 26 8.84 -6.81 -2.89
C ALA A 26 8.77 -5.28 -2.87
N ILE A 27 9.01 -4.66 -1.70
CA ILE A 27 9.14 -3.20 -1.59
C ILE A 27 10.30 -2.70 -2.44
N LYS A 28 11.47 -3.34 -2.31
CA LYS A 28 12.67 -2.93 -3.03
C LYS A 28 12.51 -3.13 -4.54
N ASP A 29 11.95 -4.25 -4.99
CA ASP A 29 11.71 -4.52 -6.41
C ASP A 29 10.70 -3.53 -7.03
N LEU A 30 9.64 -3.15 -6.28
CA LEU A 30 8.66 -2.17 -6.75
C LEU A 30 9.28 -0.77 -6.86
N LEU A 31 10.01 -0.33 -5.83
CA LEU A 31 10.62 1.00 -5.82
C LEU A 31 11.74 1.13 -6.86
N ASP A 32 12.49 0.06 -7.09
CA ASP A 32 13.60 0.05 -8.06
C ASP A 32 13.09 0.04 -9.51
N LYS A 33 12.06 -0.76 -9.82
CA LYS A 33 11.53 -0.91 -11.19
C LYS A 33 10.43 0.07 -11.56
N CYS A 34 9.67 0.54 -10.58
CA CYS A 34 8.47 1.33 -10.81
C CYS A 34 8.41 2.59 -9.94
N GLY A 35 9.51 2.98 -9.28
CA GLY A 35 9.55 4.14 -8.39
C GLY A 35 9.04 5.43 -9.05
N GLU A 36 9.31 5.62 -10.34
CA GLU A 36 8.83 6.79 -11.10
C GLU A 36 7.30 6.76 -11.34
N LEU A 37 6.69 5.58 -11.49
CA LEU A 37 5.24 5.42 -11.71
C LEU A 37 4.42 5.55 -10.42
N TYR A 38 5.02 5.23 -9.27
CA TYR A 38 4.37 5.27 -7.96
C TYR A 38 4.87 6.42 -7.07
N VAL A 39 5.50 7.44 -7.67
CA VAL A 39 5.94 8.65 -6.95
C VAL A 39 4.74 9.50 -6.50
N ASP A 40 3.63 9.41 -7.23
CA ASP A 40 2.41 10.13 -6.92
C ASP A 40 1.71 9.53 -5.71
N ARG A 41 1.34 10.39 -4.76
CA ARG A 41 0.61 9.97 -3.57
C ARG A 41 -0.87 10.11 -3.85
N THR A 42 -1.53 8.98 -4.09
CA THR A 42 -2.99 8.96 -4.22
C THR A 42 -3.61 9.56 -2.95
N PRO A 43 -4.45 10.61 -3.07
CA PRO A 43 -5.11 11.19 -1.91
C PRO A 43 -6.09 10.16 -1.38
N PHE A 44 -5.72 9.46 -0.32
CA PHE A 44 -6.60 8.53 0.36
C PHE A 44 -7.63 9.34 1.17
N PRO A 45 -8.90 9.40 0.75
CA PRO A 45 -9.89 10.25 1.42
C PRO A 45 -10.20 9.78 2.85
N ILE A 46 -9.78 8.57 3.23
CA ILE A 46 -9.86 8.02 4.58
C ILE A 46 -8.79 8.61 5.51
N LEU A 47 -7.60 8.91 4.98
CA LEU A 47 -6.53 9.60 5.71
C LEU A 47 -6.90 11.07 5.98
N ASP A 48 -7.62 11.69 5.05
CA ASP A 48 -8.09 13.08 5.17
C ASP A 48 -9.28 13.22 6.14
N ARG A 49 -10.22 12.25 6.14
CA ARG A 49 -11.45 12.33 6.95
C ARG A 49 -11.34 11.79 8.39
N GLY A 50 -10.24 11.15 8.79
CA GLY A 50 -10.21 10.48 10.08
C GLY A 50 -8.84 10.31 10.69
N ARG A 51 -8.52 11.19 11.66
CA ARG A 51 -8.01 10.86 13.00
C ARG A 51 -7.45 9.43 13.18
N TRP A 52 -6.37 9.08 12.48
CA TRP A 52 -5.74 7.77 12.65
C TRP A 52 -4.84 7.70 13.89
N PHE A 53 -4.60 8.84 14.55
CA PHE A 53 -3.80 8.97 15.78
C PHE A 53 -4.47 9.84 16.87
N ARG A 54 -5.80 9.81 16.98
CA ARG A 54 -6.47 10.32 18.20
C ARG A 54 -7.72 9.55 18.54
#